data_AF-A0A0D8X757-F1
#
_entry.id   AF-A0A0D8X757-F1
#
_cell.length_a   1.000
_cell.length_b   1.000
_cell.length_c   1.000
_cell.angle_alpha   90.00
_cell.angle_beta   90.00
_cell.angle_gamma   90.00
#
_symmetry.space_group_name_H-M   'P 1'
#
loop_
_entity.id
_entity.type
_entity.pdbx_description
1 polymer ?
#
loop_
_entity_poly.entity_id
_entity_poly.type
_entity_poly.pdbx_seq_one_letter_code
_entity_poly.pdbx_strand_id
1 'polypeptide(L)' 'DPRLTVFITHGGLGSTTEVAFMGKPAILVPVFADQTRNSHMFSKHGGGIVLLKSDLERPQKLSDALNQIFNDS' A
#
# COMPACT_ATOMS: atom_id res chain seq x y z
N ASP A 1 10.15 -11.13 7.60
CA ASP A 1 10.45 -12.25 6.67
C ASP A 1 11.13 -11.66 5.44
N PRO A 2 12.36 -12.11 5.08
CA PRO A 2 13.05 -11.65 3.87
C PRO A 2 12.28 -11.95 2.58
N ARG A 3 11.36 -12.91 2.59
CA ARG A 3 10.52 -13.29 1.44
C ARG A 3 9.36 -12.33 1.17
N LEU A 4 9.04 -11.44 2.12
CA LEU A 4 7.98 -10.44 1.93
C LEU A 4 8.56 -9.20 1.24
N THR A 5 8.09 -8.93 0.02
CA THR A 5 8.52 -7.77 -0.77
C THR A 5 7.57 -6.59 -0.62
N VAL A 6 6.26 -6.83 -0.69
CA VAL A 6 5.21 -5.79 -0.64
C VAL A 6 3.98 -6.32 0.08
N PHE A 7 3.27 -5.45 0.79
CA PHE A 7 1.99 -5.79 1.41
C PHE A 7 0.83 -4.98 0.81
N ILE A 8 -0.19 -5.65 0.30
CA ILE A 8 -1.42 -5.00 -0.19
C ILE A 8 -2.44 -5.01 0.95
N THR A 9 -2.89 -3.83 1.38
CA THR A 9 -3.81 -3.70 2.52
C THR A 9 -4.85 -2.62 2.27
N HIS A 10 -5.96 -2.67 3.00
CA HIS A 10 -6.97 -1.62 2.96
C HIS A 10 -6.59 -0.37 3.78
N GLY A 11 -5.44 -0.36 4.47
CA GLY A 11 -5.00 0.79 5.26
C GLY A 11 -5.68 0.93 6.62
N GLY A 12 -6.18 -0.17 7.19
CA GLY A 12 -6.59 -0.19 8.60
C GLY A 12 -5.41 0.13 9.53
N LEU A 13 -5.69 0.71 10.70
CA LEU A 13 -4.65 1.17 11.63
C LEU A 13 -3.69 0.04 12.05
N GLY A 14 -4.20 -1.16 12.33
CA GLY A 14 -3.38 -2.33 12.70
C GLY A 14 -2.40 -2.71 11.59
N SER A 15 -2.91 -2.97 10.39
CA SER A 15 -2.08 -3.34 9.23
C SER A 15 -1.08 -2.25 8.84
N THR A 16 -1.48 -0.97 8.95
CA THR A 16 -0.58 0.16 8.68
C THR A 16 0.55 0.23 9.71
N THR A 17 0.26 -0.08 10.98
CA THR A 17 1.26 -0.14 12.05
C THR A 17 2.21 -1.32 11.87
N GLU A 18 1.69 -2.51 11.54
CA GLU A 18 2.50 -3.71 11.29
C GLU A 18 3.47 -3.50 10.12
N VAL A 19 2.98 -2.95 9.00
CA VAL A 19 3.82 -2.75 7.82
C VAL A 19 4.86 -1.65 8.02
N ALA A 20 4.51 -0.59 8.76
CA ALA A 20 5.46 0.43 9.20
C ALA A 20 6.57 -0.17 10.08
N PHE A 21 6.19 -1.00 11.05
CA PHE A 21 7.15 -1.68 11.93
C PHE A 21 8.08 -2.64 11.17
N MET A 22 7.55 -3.35 10.17
CA MET A 22 8.33 -4.26 9.34
C MET A 22 9.26 -3.54 8.33
N GLY A 23 9.08 -2.24 8.11
CA GLY A 23 9.84 -1.46 7.13
C GLY A 23 9.65 -1.96 5.70
N LYS A 24 8.46 -2.49 5.37
CA LYS A 24 8.14 -3.00 4.04
C LYS A 24 7.26 -2.00 3.28
N PRO A 25 7.41 -1.89 1.95
CA PRO A 25 6.51 -1.06 1.17
C PRO A 25 5.10 -1.67 1.13
N ALA A 26 4.10 -0.82 0.96
CA ALA A 26 2.70 -1.24 0.83
C ALA A 26 1.98 -0.63 -0.37
N ILE A 27 0.99 -1.35 -0.89
CA ILE A 27 -0.05 -0.78 -1.75
C ILE A 27 -1.32 -0.67 -0.91
N LEU A 28 -1.83 0.54 -0.73
CA LEU A 28 -2.95 0.82 0.17
C LEU A 28 -4.20 1.10 -0.65
N VAL A 29 -5.22 0.26 -0.47
CA VAL A 29 -6.51 0.35 -1.17
C VAL A 29 -7.63 0.65 -0.16
N PRO A 30 -7.79 1.92 0.25
CA PRO A 30 -8.80 2.27 1.24
C PRO A 30 -10.22 1.99 0.72
N VAL A 31 -11.06 1.45 1.60
CA VAL A 31 -12.45 1.09 1.28
C VAL A 31 -13.43 1.98 2.03
N PHE A 32 -13.25 2.22 3.35
CA PHE A 32 -14.15 3.04 4.16
C PHE A 32 -13.50 3.54 5.48
N ALA A 33 -14.23 4.36 6.24
CA ALA A 33 -13.82 4.89 7.55
C ALA A 33 -12.49 5.68 7.50
N ASP A 34 -11.57 5.40 8.43
CA ASP A 34 -10.29 6.10 8.62
C ASP A 34 -9.19 5.61 7.66
N GLN A 35 -9.46 4.57 6.88
CA GLN A 35 -8.52 3.91 5.99
C GLN A 35 -7.87 4.87 4.98
N THR A 36 -8.64 5.81 4.43
CA THR A 36 -8.12 6.82 3.50
C THR A 36 -7.08 7.71 4.18
N ARG A 37 -7.36 8.15 5.42
CA ARG A 37 -6.44 8.98 6.19
C ARG A 37 -5.15 8.23 6.51
N ASN A 38 -5.27 6.99 6.98
CA ASN A 38 -4.13 6.15 7.31
C ASN A 38 -3.28 5.87 6.06
N SER A 39 -3.92 5.54 4.94
CA SER A 39 -3.27 5.24 3.66
C SER A 39 -2.43 6.42 3.15
N HIS A 40 -3.03 7.62 3.12
CA HIS A 40 -2.32 8.82 2.69
C HIS A 40 -1.23 9.24 3.66
N MET A 41 -1.43 9.09 4.98
CA MET A 41 -0.38 9.36 5.96
C MET A 41 0.81 8.43 5.78
N PHE A 42 0.59 7.14 5.57
CA PHE A 42 1.65 6.17 5.35
C PHE A 42 2.40 6.43 4.03
N SER A 43 1.67 6.68 2.94
CA SER A 43 2.25 7.03 1.64
C SER A 43 3.06 8.34 1.68
N LYS A 44 2.58 9.36 2.42
CA LYS A 44 3.29 10.63 2.63
C LYS A 44 4.66 10.44 3.29
N HIS A 45 4.86 9.39 4.08
CA HIS A 45 6.14 9.05 4.68
C HIS A 45 7.00 8.12 3.80
N GLY A 46 6.64 7.96 2.51
CA GLY A 46 7.36 7.11 1.57
C GLY A 46 7.12 5.61 1.79
N GLY A 47 6.16 5.24 2.64
CA GLY A 47 5.91 3.83 2.97
C GLY A 47 5.17 3.06 1.88
N GLY A 48 4.51 3.72 0.92
CA GLY A 48 3.73 3.00 -0.07
C GLY A 48 2.97 3.85 -1.08
N ILE A 49 2.23 3.15 -1.95
CA ILE A 49 1.42 3.71 -3.04
C ILE A 49 -0.06 3.57 -2.68
N VAL A 50 -0.85 4.63 -2.81
CA VAL A 50 -2.30 4.56 -2.61
C VAL A 50 -2.99 4.34 -3.95
N LEU A 51 -3.83 3.31 -4.04
CA LEU A 51 -4.75 3.09 -5.16
C LEU A 51 -6.18 3.21 -4.64
N LEU A 52 -7.07 3.87 -5.39
CA LEU A 52 -8.48 3.86 -5.03
C LEU A 52 -9.10 2.51 -5.36
N LYS A 53 -10.19 2.14 -4.67
CA LYS A 53 -10.94 0.92 -5.01
C LYS A 53 -11.33 0.87 -6.49
N SER A 54 -11.69 2.01 -7.09
CA SER A 54 -12.03 2.14 -8.52
C SER A 54 -10.83 2.00 -9.45
N ASP A 55 -9.59 2.08 -8.95
CA ASP A 55 -8.40 1.79 -9.74
C ASP A 55 -8.23 0.31 -10.02
N LEU A 56 -8.75 -0.56 -9.14
CA LEU A 56 -8.69 -2.01 -9.32
C LEU A 56 -9.60 -2.52 -10.44
N GLU A 57 -10.52 -1.70 -10.96
CA GLU A 57 -11.27 -2.00 -12.19
C GLU A 57 -10.34 -2.11 -13.42
N ARG A 58 -9.13 -1.52 -13.33
CA ARG A 58 -8.10 -1.57 -14.36
C ARG A 58 -6.89 -2.34 -13.80
N PRO A 59 -6.76 -3.65 -14.09
CA PRO A 59 -5.67 -4.48 -13.56
C PRO A 59 -4.27 -3.90 -13.82
N GLN A 60 -4.08 -3.18 -14.93
CA GLN A 60 -2.83 -2.46 -15.23
C GLN A 60 -2.39 -1.54 -14.10
N LYS A 61 -3.30 -0.80 -13.45
CA LYS A 61 -2.92 0.13 -12.37
C LYS A 61 -2.27 -0.58 -11.19
N LEU A 62 -2.77 -1.77 -10.83
CA LEU A 62 -2.16 -2.60 -9.78
C LEU A 62 -0.81 -3.18 -10.26
N SER A 63 -0.76 -3.65 -11.50
CA SER A 63 0.48 -4.17 -12.10
C SER A 63 1.58 -3.11 -12.12
N ASP A 64 1.24 -1.87 -12.49
CA ASP A 64 2.19 -0.74 -12.56
C ASP A 64 2.70 -0.37 -11.17
N ALA A 65 1.81 -0.33 -10.17
CA ALA A 65 2.20 -0.07 -8.78
C ALA A 65 3.13 -1.17 -8.21
N LEU A 66 2.88 -2.44 -8.54
CA LEU A 66 3.77 -3.54 -8.17
C LEU A 66 5.12 -3.44 -8.88
N ASN A 67 5.11 -3.17 -10.19
CA ASN A 67 6.33 -3.00 -10.98
C ASN A 67 7.17 -1.82 -10.48
N GLN A 68 6.53 -0.73 -10.05
CA GLN A 68 7.23 0.39 -9.43
C GLN A 68 8.00 -0.07 -8.19
N ILE A 69 7.35 -0.80 -7.28
CA ILE A 69 7.99 -1.30 -6.05
C ILE A 69 9.12 -2.29 -6.36
N PHE A 70 8.95 -3.18 -7.34
CA PHE A 70 9.97 -4.16 -7.69
C PHE A 70 11.18 -3.59 -8.42
N ASN A 71 11.02 -2.47 -9.12
CA ASN A 71 12.09 -1.84 -9.90
C ASN A 71 12.76 -0.65 -9.19
N ASP A 72 12.14 -0.07 -8.16
CA ASP A 72 12.75 0.96 -7.30
C ASP A 72 13.64 0.36 -6.17
N SER A 73 14.15 -0.87 -6.36
CA SER A 73 15.05 -1.59 -5.44
C SER A 73 16.51 -1.58 -5.90
#